data_AF-A0A9E2B8D4-F1
#
_entry.id   AF-A0A9E2B8D4-F1
#
_cell.length_a   1.000
_cell.length_b   1.000
_cell.length_c   1.000
_cell.angle_alpha   90.00
_cell.angle_beta   90.00
_cell.angle_gamma   90.00
#
_symmetry.space_group_name_H-M   'P 1'
#
loop_
_entity.id
_entity.type
_entity.pdbx_description
1 polymer ?
#
loop_
_entity_poly.entity_id
_entity_poly.type
_entity_poly.pdbx_seq_one_letter_code
_entity_poly.pdbx_strand_id
1 'polypeptide(L)' 'MPSVKVKDNEPFDFALRRFKRSCEKAGVLTETRRRQHYEKPTAVRKRKSAAAVKRNF' A
#
# COMPACT_ATOMS: atom_id res chain seq x y z
N MET A 1 -5.81 -8.63 3.83
CA MET A 1 -5.77 -8.49 2.36
C MET A 1 -7.03 -7.79 1.89
N PRO A 2 -6.96 -6.90 0.88
CA PRO A 2 -8.12 -6.16 0.41
C PRO A 2 -9.09 -7.07 -0.36
N SER A 3 -10.36 -7.06 0.03
CA SER A 3 -11.44 -7.76 -0.69
C SER A 3 -12.38 -6.73 -1.32
N VAL A 4 -12.68 -6.86 -2.61
CA VAL A 4 -13.66 -6.04 -3.32
C VAL A 4 -14.76 -6.95 -3.83
N LYS A 5 -16.00 -6.74 -3.37
CA LYS A 5 -17.18 -7.41 -3.90
C LYS A 5 -17.68 -6.59 -5.11
N VAL A 6 -17.75 -7.24 -6.26
CA VAL A 6 -18.31 -6.65 -7.50
C VAL A 6 -19.82 -6.76 -7.43
N LYS A 7 -20.55 -5.69 -7.77
CA LYS A 7 -22.00 -5.71 -7.93
C LYS A 7 -22.34 -5.93 -9.41
N ASP A 8 -23.43 -6.62 -9.70
CA ASP A 8 -23.79 -7.10 -11.04
C ASP A 8 -24.03 -5.99 -12.10
N ASN A 9 -24.15 -4.73 -11.68
CA ASN A 9 -24.33 -3.55 -12.56
C ASN A 9 -23.10 -2.63 -12.64
N GLU A 10 -21.91 -3.05 -12.16
CA GLU A 10 -20.68 -2.25 -12.31
C GLU A 10 -19.83 -2.73 -13.51
N PRO A 11 -19.36 -1.82 -14.39
CA PRO A 11 -18.37 -2.15 -15.40
C PRO A 11 -17.09 -2.68 -14.73
N PHE A 12 -16.50 -3.73 -15.31
CA PHE A 12 -15.31 -4.41 -14.78
C PHE A 12 -14.15 -3.45 -14.45
N ASP A 13 -13.93 -2.42 -15.28
CA ASP A 13 -12.88 -1.42 -15.06
C ASP A 13 -13.05 -0.63 -13.75
N PHE A 14 -14.28 -0.38 -13.31
CA PHE A 14 -14.53 0.32 -12.04
C PHE A 14 -14.20 -0.56 -10.84
N ALA A 15 -14.53 -1.85 -10.91
CA ALA A 15 -14.16 -2.82 -9.90
C ALA A 15 -12.63 -2.97 -9.79
N LEU A 16 -11.93 -3.04 -10.93
CA LEU A 16 -10.48 -3.10 -10.98
C LEU A 16 -9.83 -1.85 -10.37
N ARG A 17 -10.35 -0.66 -10.69
CA ARG A 17 -9.85 0.59 -10.11
C ARG A 17 -10.04 0.65 -8.60
N ARG A 18 -11.19 0.16 -8.09
CA ARG A 18 -11.46 0.06 -6.65
C ARG A 18 -10.53 -0.94 -5.97
N PHE A 19 -10.26 -2.08 -6.60
CA PHE A 19 -9.31 -3.07 -6.11
C PHE A 19 -7.89 -2.51 -6.05
N LYS A 20 -7.44 -1.83 -7.11
CA LYS A 20 -6.11 -1.19 -7.15
C LYS A 20 -5.92 -0.17 -6.03
N ARG A 21 -6.91 0.72 -5.80
CA ARG A 21 -6.91 1.64 -4.65
C ARG A 21 -6.92 0.93 -3.31
N SER A 22 -7.64 -0.18 -3.18
CA SER A 22 -7.69 -0.96 -1.94
C SER A 22 -6.34 -1.61 -1.63
N CYS A 23 -5.64 -2.14 -2.65
CA CYS A 23 -4.27 -2.64 -2.54
C CYS A 23 -3.24 -1.56 -2.21
N GLU A 24 -3.37 -0.39 -2.82
CA GLU A 24 -2.52 0.79 -2.53
C GLU A 24 -2.73 1.27 -1.09
N LYS A 25 -3.99 1.41 -0.65
CA LYS A 25 -4.34 1.82 0.72
C LYS A 25 -3.85 0.82 1.77
N ALA A 26 -3.93 -0.48 1.46
CA ALA A 26 -3.45 -1.53 2.35
C ALA A 26 -1.91 -1.57 2.43
N GLY A 27 -1.18 -0.86 1.55
CA GLY A 27 0.28 -0.81 1.58
C GLY A 27 0.95 -2.16 1.30
N VAL A 28 0.25 -3.10 0.66
CA VAL A 28 0.75 -4.46 0.44
C VAL A 28 2.06 -4.45 -0.35
N LEU A 29 2.16 -3.61 -1.38
CA LEU A 29 3.37 -3.48 -2.18
C LEU A 29 4.55 -2.85 -1.43
N THR A 30 4.28 -1.87 -0.56
CA THR A 30 5.33 -1.21 0.23
C THR A 30 5.84 -2.13 1.34
N GLU A 31 4.94 -2.94 1.91
CA GLU A 31 5.28 -3.95 2.90
C GLU A 31 6.12 -5.08 2.30
N THR A 32 5.74 -5.60 1.13
CA THR A 32 6.53 -6.62 0.42
C THR A 32 7.95 -6.12 0.15
N ARG A 33 8.11 -4.91 -0.38
CA ARG A 33 9.44 -4.31 -0.63
C ARG A 33 10.26 -4.14 0.66
N ARG A 34 9.61 -3.82 1.79
CA ARG A 34 10.30 -3.72 3.09
C ARG A 34 10.75 -5.08 3.61
N ARG A 35 9.98 -6.14 3.37
CA ARG A 35 10.26 -7.49 3.89
C ARG A 35 11.25 -8.29 3.03
N GLN A 36 11.59 -7.81 1.82
CA GLN A 36 12.55 -8.46 0.92
C GLN A 36 13.96 -8.59 1.50
N HIS A 37 14.37 -7.68 2.38
CA HIS A 37 15.69 -7.71 3.01
C HIS A 37 15.57 -7.32 4.49
N TYR A 38 16.49 -7.84 5.31
CA TYR A 38 16.60 -7.40 6.69
C TYR A 38 17.05 -5.94 6.73
N GLU A 39 16.31 -5.12 7.47
CA GLU A 39 16.67 -3.74 7.73
C GLU A 39 17.09 -3.57 9.18
N LYS A 40 18.29 -3.02 9.40
CA LYS A 40 18.79 -2.69 10.74
C LYS A 40 17.83 -1.73 11.46
N PRO A 41 17.61 -1.86 12.79
CA PRO A 41 16.67 -1.00 13.52
C PRO A 41 16.91 0.51 13.33
N THR A 42 18.15 0.93 13.14
CA THR A 42 18.52 2.34 12.87
C THR A 42 18.04 2.82 11.50
N ALA A 43 18.12 1.98 10.47
CA ALA A 43 17.62 2.29 9.13
C ALA A 43 16.08 2.37 9.11
N VAL A 44 15.40 1.47 9.86
CA VAL A 44 13.94 1.54 10.05
C VAL A 44 13.51 2.89 10.63
N ARG A 45 14.22 3.39 11.66
CA ARG A 45 13.94 4.70 12.29
C ARG A 45 14.12 5.84 11.30
N LYS A 46 15.23 5.87 10.55
CA LYS A 46 15.51 6.90 9.52
C LYS A 46 14.47 6.88 8.39
N ARG A 47 14.05 5.69 7.94
CA ARG A 47 13.02 5.54 6.91
C ARG A 47 11.66 6.07 7.39
N LYS A 48 11.27 5.76 8.63
CA LYS A 48 10.02 6.26 9.23
C LYS A 48 10.00 7.78 9.35
N SER A 49 11.11 8.40 9.79
CA SER A 49 11.20 9.87 9.87
C SER A 49 11.12 10.52 8.50
N ALA A 50 11.84 10.00 7.50
CA ALA A 50 11.78 10.51 6.13
C ALA A 50 10.37 10.37 5.52
N ALA A 51 9.69 9.25 5.76
CA ALA A 51 8.32 9.03 5.30
C ALA A 51 7.31 9.98 5.96
N ALA A 52 7.51 10.35 7.23
CA ALA A 52 6.68 11.33 7.93
C ALA A 52 6.87 12.74 7.36
N VAL A 53 8.12 13.16 7.11
CA VAL A 53 8.42 14.46 6.47
C VAL A 53 7.77 14.53 5.09
N LYS A 54 7.91 13.49 4.26
CA LYS A 54 7.31 13.42 2.92
C LYS A 54 5.77 13.43 2.92
N ARG A 55 5.12 13.12 4.04
CA ARG A 55 3.65 13.15 4.13
C ARG A 55 3.12 14.53 4.55
N ASN A 56 3.95 15.31 5.24
CA ASN A 56 3.59 16.66 5.71
C ASN A 56 3.88 17.76 4.67
N PHE A 57 4.67 17.44 3.64
CA PHE A 57 4.89 18.26 2.45
C PHE A 57 4.18 17.63 1.25
#